data_AF-A0A328DG95-F1
#
_entry.id   AF-A0A328DG95-F1
#
_cell.length_a   1.000
_cell.length_b   1.000
_cell.length_c   1.000
_cell.angle_alpha   90.00
_cell.angle_beta   90.00
_cell.angle_gamma   90.00
#
_symmetry.space_group_name_H-M   'P 1'
#
loop_
_entity.id
_entity.type
_entity.pdbx_description
1 polymer ?
#
loop_
_entity_poly.entity_id
_entity_poly.type
_entity_poly.pdbx_seq_one_letter_code
_entity_poly.pdbx_strand_id
1 'polypeptide(L)'
;MDIHKQGSCVAKMKGFPLMGIIFIVMLFFVYRTTDFQYQWTQHSSMASKRLKHLPHRASEPRSDLELKPPWSMSSSKVDVPGAHNLLAMPVGIKQKDNVDKIAQKFLSENFTIILFHYDGNVSGWWDLAWTKTAIHIVAHNQTK
;
A
#
# COMPACT_ATOMS: atom_id res chain seq x y z
N MET A 1 -33.69 -79.68 19.55
CA MET A 1 -32.39 -79.68 18.87
C MET A 1 -32.30 -78.38 18.08
N ASP A 2 -31.60 -77.41 18.65
CA ASP A 2 -31.08 -76.22 17.96
C ASP A 2 -30.20 -76.65 16.78
N ILE A 3 -30.16 -75.90 15.66
CA ILE A 3 -28.92 -75.52 14.93
C ILE A 3 -29.16 -74.26 14.07
N HIS A 4 -28.43 -73.21 14.45
CA HIS A 4 -27.78 -72.10 13.71
C HIS A 4 -28.53 -71.04 12.88
N LYS A 5 -28.37 -69.81 13.40
CA LYS A 5 -28.21 -68.53 12.71
C LYS A 5 -27.29 -68.59 11.48
N GLN A 6 -27.64 -67.82 10.44
CA GLN A 6 -26.68 -66.91 9.81
C GLN A 6 -27.39 -65.69 9.20
N GLY A 7 -27.47 -64.61 9.98
CA GLY A 7 -27.84 -63.30 9.48
C GLY A 7 -26.65 -62.67 8.76
N SER A 8 -26.76 -62.49 7.46
CA SER A 8 -25.82 -61.67 6.69
C SER A 8 -26.17 -60.19 6.90
N CYS A 9 -25.38 -59.50 7.73
CA CYS A 9 -25.43 -58.06 7.84
C CYS A 9 -24.69 -57.42 6.66
N VAL A 10 -25.39 -57.24 5.53
CA VAL A 10 -24.90 -56.34 4.47
C VAL A 10 -25.06 -54.91 4.99
N ALA A 11 -23.95 -54.32 5.44
CA ALA A 11 -23.87 -52.91 5.78
C ALA A 11 -24.10 -52.07 4.52
N LYS A 12 -25.34 -51.65 4.29
CA LYS A 12 -25.71 -50.73 3.21
C LYS A 12 -25.18 -49.35 3.61
N MET A 13 -24.00 -48.98 3.10
CA MET A 13 -23.44 -47.64 3.25
C MET A 13 -24.42 -46.64 2.63
N LYS A 14 -25.09 -45.87 3.49
CA LYS A 14 -25.96 -44.77 3.08
C LYS A 14 -25.04 -43.66 2.56
N GLY A 15 -24.99 -43.49 1.24
CA GLY A 15 -24.25 -42.39 0.62
C GLY A 15 -24.80 -41.07 1.12
N PHE A 16 -24.02 -40.36 1.93
CA PHE A 16 -24.29 -38.96 2.25
C PHE A 16 -24.18 -38.14 0.96
N PRO A 17 -25.02 -37.11 0.75
CA PRO A 17 -24.96 -36.30 -0.45
C PRO A 17 -23.71 -35.43 -0.37
N LEU A 18 -22.59 -35.94 -0.90
CA LEU A 18 -21.32 -35.21 -1.07
C LEU A 18 -21.53 -33.84 -1.74
N MET A 19 -22.62 -33.68 -2.49
CA MET A 19 -23.12 -32.42 -3.03
C MET A 19 -23.19 -31.29 -1.99
N GLY A 20 -23.67 -31.54 -0.76
CA GLY A 20 -23.76 -30.50 0.26
C GLY A 20 -22.39 -30.00 0.73
N ILE A 21 -21.43 -30.91 0.86
CA ILE A 21 -20.05 -30.58 1.26
C ILE A 21 -19.35 -29.78 0.15
N ILE A 22 -19.50 -30.21 -1.11
CA ILE A 22 -18.95 -29.49 -2.27
C ILE A 22 -19.54 -28.09 -2.36
N PHE A 23 -20.85 -27.94 -2.12
CA PHE A 23 -21.53 -26.65 -2.16
C PHE A 23 -21.04 -25.70 -1.06
N ILE A 24 -20.85 -26.19 0.16
CA ILE A 24 -20.29 -25.40 1.28
C ILE A 24 -18.84 -24.97 0.96
N VAL A 25 -18.02 -25.86 0.41
CA VAL A 25 -16.64 -25.55 0.03
C VAL A 25 -16.63 -24.50 -1.09
N MET A 26 -17.45 -24.64 -2.12
CA MET A 26 -17.56 -23.67 -3.21
C MET A 26 -17.99 -22.29 -2.69
N LEU A 27 -19.02 -22.23 -1.83
CA LEU A 27 -19.46 -20.99 -1.20
C LEU A 27 -18.38 -20.36 -0.33
N PHE A 28 -17.59 -21.16 0.39
CA PHE A 28 -16.46 -20.67 1.17
C PHE A 28 -15.39 -20.07 0.24
N PHE A 29 -15.00 -20.75 -0.85
CA PHE A 29 -14.04 -20.22 -1.81
C PHE A 29 -14.55 -18.93 -2.47
N VAL A 30 -15.81 -18.89 -2.89
CA VAL A 30 -16.43 -17.68 -3.46
C VAL A 30 -16.51 -16.56 -2.43
N TYR A 31 -16.91 -16.85 -1.19
CA TYR A 31 -16.94 -15.85 -0.12
C TYR A 31 -15.55 -15.31 0.18
N ARG A 32 -14.54 -16.18 0.28
CA ARG A 32 -13.14 -15.78 0.52
C ARG A 32 -12.58 -14.95 -0.63
N THR A 33 -12.83 -15.33 -1.88
CA THR A 33 -12.36 -14.55 -3.04
C THR A 33 -13.13 -13.25 -3.18
N THR A 34 -14.43 -13.25 -2.93
CA THR A 34 -15.29 -12.08 -3.02
C THR A 34 -14.99 -11.08 -1.90
N ASP A 35 -14.88 -11.53 -0.65
CA ASP A 35 -14.48 -10.69 0.48
C ASP A 35 -13.09 -10.09 0.26
N PHE A 36 -12.15 -10.88 -0.28
CA PHE A 36 -10.84 -10.39 -0.70
C PHE A 36 -10.95 -9.30 -1.78
N GLN A 37 -11.80 -9.50 -2.80
CA GLN A 37 -12.06 -8.48 -3.84
C GLN A 37 -12.76 -7.23 -3.27
N TYR A 38 -13.69 -7.37 -2.33
CA TYR A 38 -14.35 -6.26 -1.65
C TYR A 38 -13.36 -5.43 -0.82
N GLN A 39 -12.48 -6.09 -0.05
CA GLN A 39 -11.44 -5.43 0.72
C GLN A 39 -10.41 -4.75 -0.18
N TRP A 40 -9.96 -5.42 -1.26
CA TRP A 40 -9.05 -4.82 -2.26
C TRP A 40 -9.67 -3.63 -2.98
N THR A 41 -10.93 -3.74 -3.37
CA THR A 41 -11.66 -2.65 -4.05
C THR A 41 -11.92 -1.50 -3.09
N GLN A 42 -12.16 -1.74 -1.80
CA GLN A 42 -12.23 -0.67 -0.80
C GLN A 42 -10.90 0.05 -0.59
N HIS A 43 -9.78 -0.69 -0.44
CA HIS A 43 -8.46 -0.09 -0.28
C HIS A 43 -8.04 0.68 -1.54
N SER A 44 -8.31 0.11 -2.71
CA SER A 44 -8.09 0.75 -4.02
C SER A 44 -9.04 1.92 -4.26
N SER A 45 -10.30 1.85 -3.83
CA SER A 45 -11.29 2.94 -3.93
C SER A 45 -10.98 4.08 -2.98
N MET A 46 -10.56 3.79 -1.74
CA MET A 46 -10.08 4.78 -0.79
C MET A 46 -8.77 5.42 -1.27
N ALA A 47 -7.81 4.62 -1.76
CA ALA A 47 -6.58 5.12 -2.37
C ALA A 47 -6.89 5.95 -3.62
N SER A 48 -7.77 5.49 -4.51
CA SER A 48 -8.20 6.20 -5.72
C SER A 48 -8.97 7.48 -5.41
N LYS A 49 -9.79 7.51 -4.34
CA LYS A 49 -10.44 8.73 -3.85
C LYS A 49 -9.44 9.73 -3.28
N ARG A 50 -8.40 9.28 -2.58
CA ARG A 50 -7.28 10.11 -2.07
C ARG A 50 -6.39 10.64 -3.21
N LEU A 51 -6.05 9.79 -4.17
CA LEU A 51 -5.26 10.10 -5.37
C LEU A 51 -6.03 10.82 -6.48
N LYS A 52 -7.35 11.06 -6.32
CA LYS A 52 -8.20 11.75 -7.32
C LYS A 52 -7.80 13.21 -7.57
N HIS A 53 -6.90 13.74 -6.75
CA HIS A 53 -6.32 15.09 -6.88
C HIS A 53 -4.96 15.12 -7.59
N LEU A 54 -4.41 13.97 -7.97
CA LEU A 54 -3.20 13.86 -8.76
C LEU A 54 -3.56 13.55 -10.23
N PRO A 55 -2.89 14.17 -11.21
CA PRO A 55 -3.10 13.81 -12.60
C PRO A 55 -2.84 12.32 -12.79
N HIS A 56 -3.73 11.65 -13.51
CA HIS A 56 -3.84 10.18 -13.66
C HIS A 56 -2.57 9.45 -14.12
N ARG A 57 -1.51 10.19 -14.51
CA ARG A 57 -0.25 9.68 -15.05
C ARG A 57 0.91 9.70 -14.05
N ALA A 58 0.74 10.24 -12.84
CA ALA A 58 1.83 10.42 -11.86
C ALA A 58 1.84 9.38 -10.71
N SER A 59 1.04 8.32 -10.79
CA SER A 59 0.96 7.29 -9.75
C SER A 59 1.37 5.92 -10.29
N GLU A 60 2.61 5.53 -10.02
CA GLU A 60 3.15 4.20 -10.26
C GLU A 60 2.80 3.28 -9.07
N PRO A 61 1.95 2.25 -9.22
CA PRO A 61 1.43 1.48 -8.09
C PRO A 61 2.43 0.53 -7.39
N ARG A 62 3.69 0.45 -7.82
CA ARG A 62 4.61 -0.65 -7.40
C ARG A 62 6.06 -0.28 -7.12
N SER A 63 6.43 0.99 -7.07
CA SER A 63 7.79 1.34 -6.61
C SER A 63 7.85 1.25 -5.09
N ASP A 64 8.82 0.51 -4.55
CA ASP A 64 9.22 0.64 -3.17
C ASP A 64 9.85 2.03 -2.99
N LEU A 65 9.05 3.00 -2.55
CA LEU A 65 9.48 4.39 -2.34
C LEU A 65 10.40 4.56 -1.11
N GLU A 66 11.07 3.48 -0.70
CA GLU A 66 12.05 3.50 0.39
C GLU A 66 13.39 4.03 -0.13
N LEU A 67 13.98 4.98 0.59
CA LEU A 67 15.34 5.44 0.33
C LEU A 67 16.34 4.33 0.69
N LYS A 68 16.74 3.53 -0.30
CA LYS A 68 17.77 2.50 -0.14
C LYS A 68 19.16 3.05 -0.49
N PRO A 69 20.13 3.02 0.44
CA PRO A 69 21.52 3.32 0.12
C PRO A 69 22.07 2.32 -0.92
N PRO A 70 22.87 2.76 -1.90
CA PRO A 70 23.35 1.90 -3.00
C PRO A 70 24.31 0.77 -2.58
N TRP A 71 24.76 0.77 -1.33
CA TRP A 71 25.70 -0.20 -0.74
C TRP A 71 25.02 -1.14 0.27
N SER A 72 23.68 -1.12 0.35
CA SER A 72 22.92 -1.93 1.31
C SER A 72 22.87 -3.40 0.86
N MET A 73 23.78 -4.22 1.37
CA MET A 73 23.78 -5.68 1.19
C MET A 73 22.96 -6.46 2.24
N SER A 74 22.20 -5.81 3.12
CA SER A 74 21.39 -6.50 4.13
C SER A 74 19.97 -5.94 4.19
N SER A 75 19.01 -6.69 3.64
CA SER A 75 17.59 -6.43 3.81
C SER A 75 17.11 -6.94 5.17
N SER A 76 17.39 -6.22 6.25
CA SER A 76 16.48 -6.27 7.38
C SER A 76 15.30 -5.37 7.02
N LYS A 77 14.27 -5.97 6.39
CA LYS A 77 12.95 -5.35 6.26
C LYS A 77 12.46 -5.06 7.68
N VAL A 78 12.65 -3.83 8.14
CA VAL A 78 11.78 -3.30 9.19
C VAL A 78 10.48 -3.03 8.44
N ASP A 79 9.53 -3.96 8.55
CA ASP A 79 8.16 -3.76 8.10
C ASP A 79 7.61 -2.58 8.89
N VAL A 80 7.80 -1.36 8.38
CA VAL A 80 7.02 -0.21 8.82
C VAL A 80 5.67 -0.37 8.13
N PRO A 81 4.56 -0.61 8.87
CA PRO A 81 3.28 -0.90 8.26
C PRO A 81 2.74 0.36 7.57
N GLY A 82 2.88 0.44 6.25
CA GLY A 82 2.26 1.49 5.44
C GLY A 82 2.95 1.67 4.09
N ALA A 83 2.18 1.78 3.03
CA ALA A 83 2.71 2.26 1.76
C ALA A 83 3.27 3.68 1.98
N HIS A 84 4.60 3.83 1.91
CA HIS A 84 5.24 5.13 2.03
C HIS A 84 4.98 5.93 0.75
N ASN A 85 4.05 6.88 0.80
CA ASN A 85 3.85 7.78 -0.33
C ASN A 85 4.89 8.91 -0.28
N LEU A 86 5.35 9.35 -1.44
CA LEU A 86 6.41 10.36 -1.57
C LEU A 86 5.94 11.49 -2.48
N LEU A 87 6.19 12.73 -2.06
CA LEU A 87 6.11 13.91 -2.89
C LEU A 87 7.52 14.46 -3.09
N ALA A 88 8.01 14.42 -4.32
CA ALA A 88 9.29 14.98 -4.72
C ALA A 88 9.03 16.16 -5.68
N MET A 89 9.55 17.35 -5.37
CA MET A 89 9.28 18.55 -6.16
C MET A 89 10.45 19.54 -6.21
N PRO A 90 10.75 20.14 -7.39
CA PRO A 90 11.69 21.25 -7.49
C PRO A 90 11.04 22.53 -6.95
N VAL A 91 11.77 23.30 -6.16
CA VAL A 91 11.26 24.49 -5.49
C VAL A 91 12.26 25.63 -5.52
N GLY A 92 11.72 26.84 -5.45
CA GLY A 92 12.46 28.06 -5.17
C GLY A 92 11.63 28.98 -4.28
N ILE A 93 12.30 29.90 -3.58
CA ILE A 93 11.72 30.73 -2.53
C ILE A 93 10.53 31.57 -3.03
N LYS A 94 10.53 31.96 -4.30
CA LYS A 94 9.42 32.71 -4.93
C LYS A 94 8.11 31.91 -4.99
N GLN A 95 8.17 30.58 -4.88
CA GLN A 95 7.01 29.68 -4.94
C GLN A 95 6.57 29.20 -3.55
N LYS A 96 7.23 29.65 -2.48
CA LYS A 96 7.09 29.13 -1.12
C LYS A 96 5.64 29.01 -0.64
N ASP A 97 4.81 30.03 -0.84
CA ASP A 97 3.41 30.02 -0.41
C ASP A 97 2.57 28.93 -1.10
N ASN A 98 2.84 28.67 -2.39
CA ASN A 98 2.15 27.62 -3.12
C ASN A 98 2.65 26.24 -2.69
N VAL A 99 3.96 26.11 -2.49
CA VAL A 99 4.56 24.87 -1.99
C VAL A 99 4.06 24.54 -0.59
N ASP A 100 3.90 25.53 0.29
CA ASP A 100 3.37 25.35 1.64
C ASP A 100 1.96 24.74 1.63
N LYS A 101 1.05 25.28 0.80
CA LYS A 101 -0.30 24.73 0.63
C LYS A 101 -0.30 23.29 0.12
N ILE A 102 0.58 22.98 -0.82
CA ILE A 102 0.74 21.62 -1.36
C ILE A 102 1.27 20.70 -0.25
N ALA A 103 2.38 21.07 0.38
CA ALA A 103 3.03 20.28 1.43
C ALA A 103 2.07 19.93 2.57
N GLN A 104 1.32 20.90 3.08
CA GLN A 104 0.34 20.67 4.14
C GLN A 104 -0.73 19.64 3.73
N LYS A 105 -1.21 19.70 2.48
CA LYS A 105 -2.17 18.72 1.96
C LYS A 105 -1.57 17.31 1.92
N PHE A 106 -0.38 17.15 1.37
CA PHE A 106 0.25 15.84 1.22
C PHE A 106 0.73 15.26 2.57
N LEU A 107 1.18 16.11 3.51
CA LEU A 107 1.51 15.68 4.88
C LEU A 107 0.28 15.13 5.61
N SER A 108 -0.90 15.73 5.41
CA SER A 108 -2.16 15.21 5.98
C SER A 108 -2.53 13.81 5.48
N GLU A 109 -1.94 13.39 4.36
CA GLU A 109 -2.09 12.06 3.76
C GLU A 109 -0.89 11.13 4.04
N ASN A 110 -0.02 11.48 5.00
CA ASN A 110 1.18 10.74 5.39
C ASN A 110 2.22 10.58 4.27
N PHE A 111 2.39 11.60 3.43
CA PHE A 111 3.48 11.62 2.45
C PHE A 111 4.80 12.07 3.08
N THR A 112 5.89 11.44 2.67
CA THR A 112 7.24 12.00 2.83
C THR A 112 7.45 13.10 1.78
N ILE A 113 8.08 14.21 2.15
CA ILE A 113 8.32 15.35 1.25
C ILE A 113 9.82 15.49 0.97
N ILE A 114 10.19 15.58 -0.31
CA ILE A 114 11.53 15.92 -0.79
C ILE A 114 11.47 17.19 -1.63
N LEU A 115 12.24 18.19 -1.23
CA LEU A 115 12.33 19.49 -1.88
C LEU A 115 13.69 19.66 -2.55
N PHE A 116 13.70 19.83 -3.87
CA PHE A 116 14.91 20.13 -4.64
C PHE A 116 15.03 21.64 -4.85
N HIS A 117 15.88 22.30 -4.06
CA HIS A 117 16.06 23.75 -4.08
C HIS A 117 16.99 24.15 -5.23
N TYR A 118 16.43 24.55 -6.37
CA TYR A 118 17.22 24.98 -7.52
C TYR A 118 17.82 26.38 -7.34
N ASP A 119 17.30 27.17 -6.40
CA ASP A 119 17.79 28.51 -6.08
C ASP A 119 18.79 28.53 -4.90
N GLY A 120 19.07 27.36 -4.32
CA GLY A 120 19.96 27.21 -3.17
C GLY A 120 19.44 27.82 -1.86
N ASN A 121 18.24 28.39 -1.83
CA ASN A 121 17.76 29.13 -0.67
C ASN A 121 17.00 28.24 0.32
N VAL A 122 17.71 27.35 1.03
CA VAL A 122 17.10 26.47 2.03
C VAL A 122 16.69 27.23 3.30
N SER A 123 17.51 28.19 3.74
CA SER A 123 17.27 28.94 4.99
C SER A 123 15.94 29.70 4.98
N GLY A 124 15.50 30.17 3.81
CA GLY A 124 14.23 30.87 3.64
C GLY A 124 12.98 30.00 3.88
N TRP A 125 13.11 28.71 4.17
CA TRP A 125 12.00 27.79 4.44
C TRP A 125 11.84 27.45 5.92
N TRP A 126 12.79 27.78 6.79
CA TRP A 126 12.85 27.31 8.19
C TRP A 126 11.75 27.86 9.11
N ASP A 127 11.03 28.89 8.67
CA ASP A 127 9.83 29.43 9.34
C ASP A 127 8.60 28.52 9.21
N LEU A 128 8.59 27.61 8.23
CA LEU A 128 7.53 26.62 8.08
C LEU A 128 7.84 25.38 8.93
N ALA A 129 6.98 25.07 9.91
CA ALA A 129 7.23 24.01 10.89
C ALA A 129 7.50 22.62 10.27
N TRP A 130 6.80 22.30 9.18
CA TRP A 130 6.91 21.00 8.50
C TRP A 130 8.22 20.79 7.73
N THR A 131 9.01 21.84 7.52
CA THR A 131 10.28 21.72 6.78
C THR A 131 11.32 20.93 7.55
N LYS A 132 11.21 20.86 8.89
CA LYS A 132 12.06 20.01 9.73
C LYS A 132 11.90 18.51 9.45
N THR A 133 10.75 18.11 8.92
CA THR A 133 10.45 16.71 8.55
C THR A 133 10.60 16.46 7.04
N ALA A 134 10.84 17.51 6.25
CA ALA A 134 11.08 17.39 4.82
C ALA A 134 12.58 17.15 4.55
N ILE A 135 12.89 16.47 3.45
CA ILE A 135 14.26 16.29 2.98
C ILE A 135 14.57 17.42 2.00
N HIS A 136 15.59 18.22 2.31
CA HIS A 136 16.03 19.33 1.48
C HIS A 136 17.28 18.92 0.68
N ILE A 137 17.20 19.02 -0.64
CA ILE A 137 18.33 18.71 -1.53
C ILE A 137 18.72 20.00 -2.26
N VAL A 138 19.99 20.37 -2.15
CA VAL A 138 20.60 21.49 -2.88
C VAL A 138 21.76 20.94 -3.70
N ALA A 139 21.81 21.28 -4.97
CA ALA A 139 22.99 21.02 -5.77
C ALA A 139 23.98 22.18 -5.63
N HIS A 140 24.95 22.04 -4.74
CA HIS A 140 26.07 22.97 -4.72
C HIS A 140 26.95 22.70 -5.95
N ASN A 141 27.15 23.73 -6.77
CA ASN A 141 28.17 23.74 -7.82
C ASN A 141 28.00 22.70 -8.95
N GLN A 142 26.83 22.68 -9.62
CA GLN A 142 26.66 21.93 -10.88
C GLN A 142 27.69 22.41 -11.90
N THR A 143 28.70 21.60 -12.19
CA THR A 143 29.62 21.82 -13.31
C THR A 143 28.83 21.70 -14.61
N LYS A 144 28.87 22.77 -15.41
CA LYS A 144 28.30 22.83 -16.76
C LYS A 144 29.11 22.00 -17.74
#